data_AF-A0A2M8CEA1-F1
#
_entry.id   AF-A0A2M8CEA1-F1
#
_cell.length_a   1.000
_cell.length_b   1.000
_cell.length_c   1.000
_cell.angle_alpha   90.00
_cell.angle_beta   90.00
_cell.angle_gamma   90.00
#
_symmetry.space_group_name_H-M   'P 1'
#
loop_
_entity.id
_entity.type
_entity.pdbx_description
1 polymer ?
#
loop_
_entity_poly.entity_id
_entity_poly.type
_entity_poly.pdbx_seq_one_letter_code
_entity_poly.pdbx_strand_id
1 'polypeptide(L)'
;MNNSIKRFRESFVRIKNIDALYLHLTNQLSFNESDLGDLLRSQVVYCVSAFDRFIHDITKAGMLEIFSGNRMATPSYLKFSIPVEVYNNINTGIVSPEILFAQHIQNSHSYQSFQDADKISTALSLFWDEHHKWQKIANKMEISITDLKVELSNIVIRRNQIAHESDVDLYSGGLQSINHNDSIRMVEFIEKLGESIYTLI
;
A
#
# COMPACT_ATOMS: atom_id res chain seq x y z
N MET A 1 13.04 -8.91 -0.83
CA MET A 1 12.12 -7.82 -1.25
C MET A 1 11.78 -7.74 -2.76
N ASN A 2 12.65 -8.15 -3.70
CA ASN A 2 12.43 -7.99 -5.16
C ASN A 2 11.09 -8.51 -5.72
N ASN A 3 10.57 -9.63 -5.18
CA ASN A 3 9.27 -10.15 -5.62
C ASN A 3 8.09 -9.24 -5.23
N SER A 4 8.21 -8.49 -4.12
CA SER A 4 7.18 -7.58 -3.63
C SER A 4 7.00 -6.39 -4.58
N ILE A 5 8.11 -5.75 -4.99
CA ILE A 5 8.04 -4.63 -5.95
C ILE A 5 7.57 -5.08 -7.33
N LYS A 6 7.95 -6.29 -7.76
CA LYS A 6 7.47 -6.84 -9.04
C LYS A 6 5.94 -6.96 -9.06
N ARG A 7 5.34 -7.54 -8.02
CA ARG A 7 3.88 -7.67 -7.89
C ARG A 7 3.17 -6.33 -7.77
N PHE A 8 3.80 -5.36 -7.09
CA PHE A 8 3.30 -3.99 -7.02
C PHE A 8 3.22 -3.37 -8.42
N ARG A 9 4.32 -3.38 -9.18
CA ARG A 9 4.38 -2.88 -10.56
C ARG A 9 3.38 -3.59 -11.49
N GLU A 10 3.27 -4.92 -11.39
CA GLU A 10 2.28 -5.70 -12.14
C GLU A 10 0.84 -5.27 -11.83
N SER A 11 0.57 -4.84 -10.59
CA SER A 11 -0.75 -4.30 -10.23
C SER A 11 -1.02 -2.96 -10.89
N PHE A 12 0.00 -2.09 -10.99
CA PHE A 12 -0.12 -0.81 -11.70
C PHE A 12 -0.26 -0.96 -13.21
N VAL A 13 0.33 -1.99 -13.82
CA VAL A 13 0.03 -2.34 -15.23
C VAL A 13 -1.46 -2.63 -15.41
N ARG A 14 -2.08 -3.41 -14.51
CA ARG A 14 -3.53 -3.69 -14.58
C ARG A 14 -4.37 -2.44 -14.36
N ILE A 15 -3.99 -1.56 -13.45
CA ILE A 15 -4.69 -0.29 -13.20
C ILE A 15 -4.63 0.62 -14.43
N LYS A 16 -3.46 0.74 -15.06
CA LYS A 16 -3.28 1.49 -16.32
C LYS A 16 -4.08 0.90 -17.49
N ASN A 17 -4.35 -0.41 -17.50
CA ASN A 17 -5.25 -1.00 -18.50
C ASN A 17 -6.71 -0.56 -18.32
N ILE A 18 -7.16 -0.34 -17.08
CA ILE A 18 -8.50 0.22 -16.80
C ILE A 18 -8.58 1.65 -17.32
N ASP A 19 -7.50 2.41 -17.15
CA ASP A 19 -7.40 3.77 -17.68
C ASP A 19 -7.44 3.79 -19.22
N ALA A 20 -6.64 2.94 -19.87
CA ALA A 20 -6.66 2.80 -21.32
C ALA A 20 -8.05 2.40 -21.85
N LEU A 21 -8.77 1.53 -21.12
CA LEU A 21 -10.15 1.17 -21.45
C LEU A 21 -11.09 2.37 -21.32
N TYR A 22 -11.00 3.14 -20.23
CA TYR A 22 -11.78 4.37 -20.04
C TYR A 22 -11.57 5.33 -21.20
N LEU A 23 -10.31 5.63 -21.56
CA LEU A 23 -9.94 6.51 -22.66
C LEU A 23 -10.42 6.00 -24.02
N HIS A 24 -10.43 4.68 -24.24
CA HIS A 24 -10.95 4.11 -25.47
C HIS A 24 -12.47 4.31 -25.57
N LEU A 25 -13.21 4.05 -24.50
CA LEU A 25 -14.67 4.21 -24.45
C LEU A 25 -15.10 5.67 -24.65
N THR A 26 -14.38 6.63 -24.05
CA THR A 26 -14.70 8.05 -24.19
C THR A 26 -14.27 8.60 -25.55
N ASN A 27 -13.02 8.39 -25.95
CA ASN A 27 -12.45 9.07 -27.12
C ASN A 27 -12.80 8.40 -28.45
N GLN A 28 -12.97 7.07 -28.48
CA GLN A 28 -13.22 6.33 -29.72
C GLN A 28 -14.69 5.95 -29.88
N LEU A 29 -15.37 5.66 -28.77
CA LEU A 29 -16.76 5.18 -28.79
C LEU A 29 -17.77 6.23 -28.29
N SER A 30 -17.29 7.41 -27.87
CA SER A 30 -18.11 8.56 -27.46
C SER A 30 -19.12 8.26 -26.34
N PHE A 31 -18.76 7.36 -25.41
CA PHE A 31 -19.53 7.16 -24.19
C PHE A 31 -19.45 8.41 -23.29
N ASN A 32 -20.53 8.73 -22.59
CA ASN A 32 -20.52 9.83 -21.64
C ASN A 32 -19.62 9.48 -20.44
N GLU A 33 -18.78 10.42 -20.02
CA GLU A 33 -17.86 10.21 -18.89
C GLU A 33 -18.60 9.89 -17.58
N SER A 34 -19.80 10.45 -17.38
CA SER A 34 -20.65 10.18 -16.22
C SER A 34 -21.02 8.71 -16.08
N ASP A 35 -21.19 8.01 -17.21
CA ASP A 35 -21.59 6.61 -17.25
C ASP A 35 -20.41 5.67 -16.97
N LEU A 36 -19.19 6.21 -17.00
CA LEU A 36 -17.93 5.46 -16.85
C LEU A 36 -17.22 5.73 -15.52
N GLY A 37 -17.84 6.47 -14.60
CA GLY A 37 -17.24 6.87 -13.33
C GLY A 37 -16.73 5.68 -12.50
N ASP A 38 -17.36 4.51 -12.60
CA ASP A 38 -16.95 3.32 -11.85
C ASP A 38 -15.62 2.73 -12.33
N LEU A 39 -15.24 2.94 -13.60
CA LEU A 39 -13.88 2.62 -14.06
C LEU A 39 -12.87 3.47 -13.29
N LEU A 40 -13.11 4.78 -13.16
CA LEU A 40 -12.22 5.68 -12.42
C LEU A 40 -12.19 5.36 -10.92
N ARG A 41 -13.34 5.08 -10.31
CA ARG A 41 -13.44 4.66 -8.89
C ARG A 41 -12.64 3.39 -8.64
N SER A 42 -12.73 2.41 -9.54
CA SER A 42 -12.00 1.15 -9.43
C SER A 42 -10.48 1.37 -9.45
N GLN A 43 -9.99 2.32 -10.27
CA GLN A 43 -8.57 2.67 -10.30
C GLN A 43 -8.08 3.20 -8.94
N VAL A 44 -8.84 4.10 -8.31
CA VAL A 44 -8.52 4.66 -6.98
C VAL A 44 -8.52 3.56 -5.91
N VAL A 45 -9.51 2.66 -5.92
CA VAL A 45 -9.54 1.53 -4.98
C VAL A 45 -8.35 0.61 -5.19
N TYR A 46 -8.07 0.22 -6.43
CA TYR A 46 -7.02 -0.74 -6.74
C TYR A 46 -5.62 -0.21 -6.50
N CYS A 47 -5.33 1.08 -6.74
CA CYS A 47 -4.00 1.64 -6.49
C CYS A 47 -3.66 1.63 -4.98
N VAL A 48 -4.61 2.01 -4.13
CA VAL A 48 -4.44 1.98 -2.67
C VAL A 48 -4.37 0.53 -2.16
N SER A 49 -5.18 -0.39 -2.69
CA SER A 49 -5.08 -1.82 -2.34
C SER A 49 -3.74 -2.43 -2.74
N ALA A 50 -3.22 -2.07 -3.91
CA ALA A 50 -1.91 -2.53 -4.37
C ALA A 50 -0.79 -2.01 -3.45
N PHE A 51 -0.90 -0.74 -3.02
CA PHE A 51 0.07 -0.13 -2.10
C PHE A 51 0.01 -0.74 -0.70
N ASP A 52 -1.17 -0.92 -0.12
CA ASP A 52 -1.36 -1.60 1.16
C ASP A 52 -0.71 -3.00 1.14
N ARG A 53 -1.01 -3.78 0.11
CA ARG A 53 -0.43 -5.11 -0.09
C ARG A 53 1.08 -5.07 -0.23
N PHE A 54 1.61 -4.07 -0.94
CA PHE A 54 3.05 -3.87 -1.08
C PHE A 54 3.72 -3.61 0.27
N ILE A 55 3.16 -2.74 1.12
CA ILE A 55 3.70 -2.47 2.46
C ILE A 55 3.69 -3.73 3.34
N HIS A 56 2.62 -4.53 3.29
CA HIS A 56 2.58 -5.85 3.94
C HIS A 56 3.71 -6.77 3.46
N ASP A 57 3.87 -6.90 2.15
CA ASP A 57 4.82 -7.83 1.55
C ASP A 57 6.28 -7.41 1.78
N ILE A 58 6.62 -6.11 1.76
CA ILE A 58 7.97 -5.64 2.10
C ILE A 58 8.26 -5.75 3.59
N THR A 59 7.26 -5.50 4.46
CA THR A 59 7.42 -5.61 5.91
C THR A 59 7.73 -7.05 6.29
N LYS A 60 6.94 -8.00 5.79
CA LYS A 60 7.21 -9.42 5.98
C LYS A 60 8.59 -9.82 5.44
N ALA A 61 8.95 -9.37 4.24
CA ALA A 61 10.25 -9.70 3.66
C ALA A 61 11.41 -9.13 4.50
N GLY A 62 11.32 -7.88 4.95
CA GLY A 62 12.36 -7.25 5.77
C GLY A 62 12.51 -7.88 7.16
N MET A 63 11.40 -8.27 7.79
CA MET A 63 11.44 -9.02 9.05
C MET A 63 12.06 -10.41 8.88
N LEU A 64 11.79 -11.10 7.77
CA LEU A 64 12.43 -12.38 7.45
C LEU A 64 13.93 -12.22 7.16
N GLU A 65 14.34 -11.13 6.51
CA GLU A 65 15.77 -10.82 6.33
C GLU A 65 16.48 -10.63 7.67
N ILE A 66 15.83 -9.97 8.65
CA ILE A 66 16.36 -9.87 10.02
C ILE A 66 16.41 -11.24 10.70
N PHE A 67 15.33 -12.01 10.60
CA PHE A 67 15.24 -13.34 11.19
C PHE A 67 16.33 -14.28 10.69
N SER A 68 16.64 -14.25 9.40
CA SER A 68 17.72 -15.03 8.77
C SER A 68 19.12 -14.43 8.96
N GLY A 69 19.28 -13.32 9.69
CA GLY A 69 20.57 -12.68 9.94
C GLY A 69 21.14 -11.89 8.75
N ASN A 70 20.36 -11.66 7.69
CA ASN A 70 20.78 -10.91 6.51
C ASN A 70 20.58 -9.40 6.66
N ARG A 71 19.90 -8.95 7.71
CA ARG A 71 19.64 -7.55 8.05
C ARG A 71 19.77 -7.36 9.56
N MET A 72 20.29 -6.22 10.00
CA MET A 72 20.38 -5.90 11.44
C MET A 72 18.97 -5.70 12.04
N ALA A 73 18.77 -6.22 13.24
CA ALA A 73 17.51 -6.06 13.96
C ALA A 73 17.27 -4.61 14.37
N THR A 74 16.03 -4.12 14.20
CA THR A 74 15.62 -2.79 14.67
C THR A 74 15.05 -2.86 16.08
N PRO A 75 15.00 -1.75 16.84
CA PRO A 75 14.34 -1.71 18.14
C PRO A 75 12.86 -2.10 18.09
N SER A 76 12.15 -1.81 17.00
CA SER A 76 10.75 -2.20 16.84
C SER A 76 10.61 -3.69 16.52
N TYR A 77 11.52 -4.27 15.73
CA TYR A 77 11.56 -5.71 15.47
C TYR A 77 11.69 -6.51 16.77
N LEU A 78 12.60 -6.09 17.67
CA LEU A 78 12.86 -6.77 18.94
C LEU A 78 11.66 -6.73 19.91
N LYS A 79 10.70 -5.82 19.68
CA LYS A 79 9.45 -5.72 20.45
C LYS A 79 8.29 -6.48 19.81
N PHE A 80 8.49 -7.04 18.61
CA PHE A 80 7.45 -7.80 17.94
C PHE A 80 7.15 -9.09 18.72
N SER A 81 5.91 -9.21 19.20
CA SER A 81 5.51 -10.30 20.09
C SER A 81 5.38 -11.63 19.35
N ILE A 82 5.87 -12.70 19.98
CA ILE A 82 5.75 -14.07 19.51
C ILE A 82 4.98 -14.88 20.57
N PRO A 83 3.80 -15.43 20.25
CA PRO A 83 3.09 -16.34 21.13
C PRO A 83 3.93 -17.57 21.46
N VAL A 84 3.80 -18.08 22.69
CA VAL A 84 4.54 -19.27 23.16
C VAL A 84 4.30 -20.48 22.26
N GLU A 85 3.10 -20.61 21.68
CA GLU A 85 2.79 -21.66 20.70
C GLU A 85 3.70 -21.59 19.47
N VAL A 86 3.89 -20.40 18.89
CA VAL A 86 4.77 -20.21 17.73
C VAL A 86 6.22 -20.54 18.09
N TYR A 87 6.67 -20.12 19.27
CA TYR A 87 8.01 -20.45 19.78
C TYR A 87 8.22 -21.96 19.94
N ASN A 88 7.24 -22.67 20.54
CA ASN A 88 7.30 -24.12 20.71
C ASN A 88 7.36 -24.83 19.36
N ASN A 89 6.53 -24.39 18.40
CA ASN A 89 6.49 -24.98 17.06
C ASN A 89 7.82 -24.80 16.31
N ILE A 90 8.48 -23.65 16.43
CA ILE A 90 9.81 -23.41 15.88
C ILE A 90 10.83 -24.43 16.42
N ASN A 91 10.75 -24.75 17.71
CA ASN A 91 11.66 -25.69 18.36
C ASN A 91 11.39 -27.17 18.01
N THR A 92 10.23 -27.50 17.44
CA THR A 92 9.94 -28.89 17.02
C THR A 92 10.75 -29.34 15.80
N GLY A 93 11.21 -28.41 14.96
CA GLY A 93 11.99 -28.69 13.76
C GLY A 93 11.24 -29.37 12.61
N ILE A 94 9.92 -29.57 12.73
CA ILE A 94 9.09 -30.23 11.69
C ILE A 94 8.90 -29.31 10.47
N VAL A 95 8.70 -28.02 10.73
CA VAL A 95 8.52 -26.97 9.71
C VAL A 95 9.67 -25.98 9.85
N SER A 96 10.16 -25.44 8.73
CA SER A 96 11.20 -24.42 8.75
C SER A 96 10.78 -23.23 9.62
N PRO A 97 11.64 -22.75 10.54
CA PRO A 97 11.35 -21.60 11.39
C PRO A 97 10.93 -20.35 10.62
N GLU A 98 11.51 -20.14 9.44
CA GLU A 98 11.20 -19.03 8.53
C GLU A 98 9.75 -19.08 8.05
N ILE A 99 9.23 -20.26 7.73
CA ILE A 99 7.84 -20.44 7.29
C ILE A 99 6.89 -20.12 8.44
N LEU A 100 7.15 -20.66 9.64
CA LEU A 100 6.33 -20.40 10.82
C LEU A 100 6.33 -18.92 11.20
N PHE A 101 7.49 -18.27 11.15
CA PHE A 101 7.60 -16.84 11.43
C PHE A 101 6.88 -16.00 10.36
N ALA A 102 7.01 -16.35 9.08
CA ALA A 102 6.29 -15.68 8.00
C ALA A 102 4.77 -15.78 8.15
N GLN A 103 4.25 -16.94 8.55
CA GLN A 103 2.84 -17.16 8.84
C GLN A 103 2.38 -16.32 10.05
N HIS A 104 3.18 -16.30 11.11
CA HIS A 104 2.89 -15.48 12.30
C HIS A 104 2.81 -13.98 11.96
N ILE A 105 3.76 -13.46 11.17
CA ILE A 105 3.72 -12.06 10.69
C ILE A 105 2.45 -11.80 9.89
N GLN A 106 2.13 -12.69 8.95
CA GLN A 106 0.94 -12.53 8.10
C GLN A 106 -0.35 -12.51 8.91
N ASN A 107 -0.49 -13.40 9.89
CA ASN A 107 -1.66 -13.46 10.75
C ASN A 107 -1.77 -12.22 11.64
N SER A 108 -0.64 -11.81 12.24
CA SER A 108 -0.56 -10.64 13.12
C SER A 108 -0.91 -9.33 12.40
N HIS A 109 -0.61 -9.22 11.11
CA HIS A 109 -0.92 -8.02 10.33
C HIS A 109 -2.21 -8.14 9.51
N SER A 110 -2.86 -9.30 9.43
CA SER A 110 -3.99 -9.57 8.52
C SER A 110 -5.20 -8.61 8.67
N TYR A 111 -5.42 -8.09 9.88
CA TYR A 111 -6.50 -7.15 10.20
C TYR A 111 -6.06 -5.67 10.11
N GLN A 112 -4.81 -5.40 9.75
CA GLN A 112 -4.24 -4.06 9.67
C GLN A 112 -4.18 -3.58 8.23
N SER A 113 -4.61 -2.33 8.00
CA SER A 113 -4.36 -1.60 6.76
C SER A 113 -3.13 -0.70 6.91
N PHE A 114 -2.21 -0.76 5.97
CA PHE A 114 -0.99 0.05 5.91
C PHE A 114 -1.10 1.12 4.82
N GLN A 115 -2.03 2.04 5.03
CA GLN A 115 -2.33 3.13 4.09
C GLN A 115 -2.17 4.50 4.75
N ASP A 116 -2.43 4.58 6.06
CA ASP A 116 -2.19 5.78 6.86
C ASP A 116 -0.69 5.98 7.11
N ALA A 117 -0.24 7.24 7.08
CA ALA A 117 1.18 7.58 7.20
C ALA A 117 1.85 7.02 8.47
N ASP A 118 1.14 7.05 9.61
CA ASP A 118 1.69 6.58 10.88
C ASP A 118 1.74 5.05 10.95
N LYS A 119 0.75 4.37 10.36
CA LYS A 119 0.74 2.90 10.26
C LYS A 119 1.85 2.40 9.34
N ILE A 120 2.07 3.07 8.21
CA ILE A 120 3.20 2.78 7.30
C ILE A 120 4.52 2.97 8.03
N SER A 121 4.69 4.08 8.76
CA SER A 121 5.91 4.33 9.55
C SER A 121 6.16 3.22 10.58
N THR A 122 5.11 2.76 11.26
CA THR A 122 5.17 1.66 12.24
C THR A 122 5.59 0.36 11.58
N ALA A 123 4.97 -0.01 10.45
CA ALA A 123 5.30 -1.22 9.69
C ALA A 123 6.75 -1.18 9.19
N LEU A 124 7.17 -0.08 8.57
CA LEU A 124 8.53 0.10 8.09
C LEU A 124 9.56 0.04 9.23
N SER A 125 9.23 0.53 10.42
CA SER A 125 10.14 0.50 11.57
C SER A 125 10.49 -0.92 12.03
N LEU A 126 9.69 -1.93 11.68
CA LEU A 126 9.98 -3.34 11.97
C LEU A 126 11.19 -3.87 11.20
N PHE A 127 11.66 -3.18 10.16
CA PHE A 127 12.83 -3.63 9.40
C PHE A 127 13.73 -2.50 8.86
N TRP A 128 13.33 -1.24 8.99
CA TRP A 128 14.08 -0.08 8.54
C TRP A 128 14.37 0.86 9.72
N ASP A 129 15.63 0.86 10.16
CA ASP A 129 16.13 1.67 11.28
C ASP A 129 16.47 3.11 10.84
N GLU A 130 15.44 3.82 10.40
CA GLU A 130 15.53 5.23 10.01
C GLU A 130 14.58 6.06 10.88
N HIS A 131 15.07 7.10 11.55
CA HIS A 131 14.24 7.95 12.41
C HIS A 131 13.39 8.93 11.62
N HIS A 132 13.90 9.47 10.51
CA HIS A 132 13.24 10.50 9.71
C HIS A 132 12.72 9.94 8.38
N LYS A 133 12.00 8.81 8.44
CA LYS A 133 11.49 8.07 7.25
C LYS A 133 10.76 8.98 6.26
N TRP A 134 9.79 9.75 6.76
CA TRP A 134 8.99 10.64 5.92
C TRP A 134 9.80 11.78 5.31
N GLN A 135 10.86 12.26 5.97
CA GLN A 135 11.77 13.24 5.36
C GLN A 135 12.53 12.62 4.19
N LYS A 136 13.06 11.39 4.34
CA LYS A 136 13.75 10.70 3.24
C LYS A 136 12.82 10.41 2.07
N ILE A 137 11.60 9.95 2.33
CA ILE A 137 10.59 9.69 1.30
C ILE A 137 10.20 11.00 0.59
N ALA A 138 9.94 12.06 1.35
CA ALA A 138 9.61 13.39 0.81
C ALA A 138 10.72 13.95 -0.08
N ASN A 139 11.98 13.87 0.36
CA ASN A 139 13.14 14.27 -0.43
C ASN A 139 13.25 13.46 -1.73
N LYS A 140 12.99 12.15 -1.68
CA LYS A 140 13.02 11.28 -2.88
C LYS A 140 11.88 11.59 -3.85
N MET A 141 10.73 12.01 -3.35
CA MET A 141 9.56 12.39 -4.16
C MET A 141 9.59 13.84 -4.62
N GLU A 142 10.54 14.65 -4.14
CA GLU A 142 10.69 16.08 -4.42
C GLU A 142 9.46 16.91 -4.00
N ILE A 143 8.87 16.56 -2.86
CA ILE A 143 7.71 17.25 -2.27
C ILE A 143 7.94 17.49 -0.79
N SER A 144 7.21 18.44 -0.19
CA SER A 144 7.31 18.67 1.26
C SER A 144 6.70 17.51 2.05
N ILE A 145 7.18 17.28 3.29
CA ILE A 145 6.60 16.24 4.15
C ILE A 145 5.10 16.49 4.40
N THR A 146 4.74 17.76 4.60
CA THR A 146 3.35 18.16 4.86
C THR A 146 2.46 17.80 3.68
N ASP A 147 2.85 18.23 2.47
CA ASP A 147 2.05 17.97 1.27
C ASP A 147 1.97 16.48 0.96
N LEU A 148 3.06 15.73 1.16
CA LEU A 148 3.08 14.28 0.99
C LEU A 148 2.04 13.61 1.88
N LYS A 149 2.07 13.91 3.19
CA LYS A 149 1.15 13.29 4.15
C LYS A 149 -0.30 13.70 3.91
N VAL A 150 -0.53 14.97 3.58
CA VAL A 150 -1.87 15.48 3.26
C VAL A 150 -2.42 14.79 2.01
N GLU A 151 -1.63 14.69 0.95
CA GLU A 151 -2.05 14.04 -0.30
C GLU A 151 -2.36 12.55 -0.06
N LEU A 152 -1.48 11.82 0.64
CA LEU A 152 -1.74 10.43 1.00
C LEU A 152 -3.04 10.30 1.81
N SER A 153 -3.25 11.16 2.80
CA SER A 153 -4.47 11.15 3.62
C SER A 153 -5.72 11.38 2.76
N ASN A 154 -5.70 12.36 1.86
CA ASN A 154 -6.82 12.67 0.97
C ASN A 154 -7.16 11.48 0.06
N ILE A 155 -6.15 10.80 -0.48
CA ILE A 155 -6.33 9.60 -1.31
C ILE A 155 -6.97 8.46 -0.50
N VAL A 156 -6.50 8.22 0.72
CA VAL A 156 -7.06 7.18 1.59
C VAL A 156 -8.50 7.48 1.97
N ILE A 157 -8.83 8.74 2.28
CA ILE A 157 -10.21 9.17 2.54
C ILE A 157 -11.08 8.92 1.31
N ARG A 158 -10.66 9.37 0.13
CA ARG A 158 -11.40 9.14 -1.12
C ARG A 158 -11.64 7.66 -1.38
N ARG A 159 -10.62 6.82 -1.16
CA ARG A 159 -10.75 5.37 -1.29
C ARG A 159 -11.80 4.80 -0.33
N ASN A 160 -11.79 5.23 0.93
CA ASN A 160 -12.76 4.77 1.93
C ASN A 160 -14.18 5.21 1.58
N GLN A 161 -14.36 6.44 1.08
CA GLN A 161 -15.65 6.90 0.57
C GLN A 161 -16.19 5.95 -0.50
N ILE A 162 -15.35 5.59 -1.48
CA ILE A 162 -15.72 4.69 -2.57
C ILE A 162 -16.00 3.27 -2.07
N ALA A 163 -15.10 2.69 -1.28
CA ALA A 163 -15.12 1.25 -0.97
C ALA A 163 -15.97 0.89 0.26
N HIS A 164 -16.18 1.81 1.18
CA HIS A 164 -16.84 1.55 2.46
C HIS A 164 -18.08 2.42 2.70
N GLU A 165 -18.13 3.62 2.12
CA GLU A 165 -19.23 4.58 2.35
C GLU A 165 -20.19 4.69 1.15
N SER A 166 -20.12 3.75 0.19
CA SER A 166 -20.95 3.69 -1.02
C SER A 166 -20.82 4.89 -1.97
N ASP A 167 -19.79 5.71 -1.79
CA ASP A 167 -19.50 6.93 -2.54
C ASP A 167 -20.66 7.95 -2.62
N VAL A 168 -21.55 7.97 -1.64
CA VAL A 168 -22.74 8.82 -1.66
C VAL A 168 -22.38 10.25 -1.21
N ASP A 169 -22.82 11.24 -1.98
CA ASP A 169 -22.80 12.64 -1.60
C ASP A 169 -23.96 12.97 -0.65
N LEU A 170 -23.66 13.56 0.51
CA LEU A 170 -24.63 13.78 1.58
C LEU A 170 -25.69 14.84 1.24
N TYR A 171 -25.40 15.74 0.30
CA TYR A 171 -26.31 16.84 -0.05
C TYR A 171 -27.26 16.48 -1.20
N SER A 172 -26.72 15.85 -2.25
CA SER A 172 -27.49 15.44 -3.43
C SER A 172 -28.10 14.05 -3.31
N GLY A 173 -27.55 13.19 -2.45
CA GLY A 173 -27.91 11.76 -2.38
C GLY A 173 -27.44 10.94 -3.59
N GLY A 174 -26.77 11.57 -4.56
CA GLY A 174 -26.16 10.90 -5.70
C GLY A 174 -24.74 10.42 -5.40
N LEU A 175 -24.10 9.78 -6.38
CA LEU A 175 -22.68 9.44 -6.27
C LEU A 175 -21.82 10.70 -6.35
N GLN A 176 -20.76 10.77 -5.56
CA GLN A 176 -19.77 11.85 -5.65
C GLN A 176 -19.14 11.88 -7.04
N SER A 177 -18.99 13.07 -7.61
CA SER A 177 -18.36 13.24 -8.92
C SER A 177 -16.90 12.79 -8.88
N ILE A 178 -16.47 12.07 -9.91
CA ILE A 178 -15.08 11.71 -10.13
C ILE A 178 -14.71 12.07 -11.57
N ASN A 179 -13.58 12.74 -11.76
CA ASN A 179 -13.06 13.03 -13.08
C ASN A 179 -11.77 12.24 -13.32
N HIS A 180 -11.42 12.11 -14.60
CA HIS A 180 -10.28 11.33 -15.04
C HIS A 180 -8.95 11.85 -14.49
N ASN A 181 -8.72 13.16 -14.55
CA ASN A 181 -7.48 13.79 -14.07
C ASN A 181 -7.20 13.51 -12.59
N ASP A 182 -8.23 13.58 -11.74
CA ASP A 182 -8.10 13.30 -10.32
C ASP A 182 -7.72 11.84 -10.09
N SER A 183 -8.38 10.90 -10.78
CA SER A 183 -8.06 9.48 -10.65
C SER A 183 -6.61 9.16 -11.05
N ILE A 184 -6.12 9.74 -12.15
CA ILE A 184 -4.76 9.55 -12.63
C ILE A 184 -3.74 10.15 -11.66
N ARG A 185 -4.00 11.38 -11.18
CA ARG A 185 -3.14 12.04 -10.18
C ARG A 185 -2.95 11.17 -8.94
N MET A 186 -4.04 10.57 -8.43
CA MET A 186 -3.99 9.68 -7.26
C MET A 186 -3.21 8.39 -7.56
N VAL A 187 -3.45 7.76 -8.72
CA VAL A 187 -2.75 6.54 -9.14
C VAL A 187 -1.25 6.81 -9.27
N GLU A 188 -0.84 7.84 -10.00
CA GLU A 188 0.57 8.20 -10.21
C GLU A 188 1.27 8.56 -8.90
N PHE A 189 0.59 9.28 -8.00
CA PHE A 189 1.12 9.60 -6.67
C PHE A 189 1.43 8.33 -5.87
N ILE A 190 0.48 7.39 -5.79
CA ILE A 190 0.66 6.14 -5.03
C ILE A 190 1.73 5.25 -5.68
N GLU A 191 1.80 5.19 -7.01
CA GLU A 191 2.86 4.47 -7.72
C GLU A 191 4.24 5.04 -7.35
N LYS A 192 4.40 6.36 -7.47
CA LYS A 192 5.65 7.07 -7.15
C LYS A 192 6.03 6.91 -5.68
N LEU A 193 5.07 6.93 -4.76
CA LEU A 193 5.29 6.71 -3.34
C LEU A 193 5.82 5.30 -3.07
N GLY A 194 5.19 4.26 -3.64
CA GLY A 194 5.64 2.88 -3.52
C GLY A 194 7.06 2.66 -4.05
N GLU A 195 7.37 3.19 -5.24
CA GLU A 195 8.71 3.13 -5.84
C GLU A 195 9.76 3.87 -5.00
N SER A 196 9.40 5.04 -4.45
CA SER A 196 10.28 5.83 -3.61
C SER A 196 10.62 5.11 -2.32
N ILE A 197 9.62 4.53 -1.65
CA ILE A 197 9.84 3.70 -0.45
C ILE A 197 10.76 2.52 -0.78
N TYR A 198 10.47 1.79 -1.87
CA TYR A 198 11.27 0.63 -2.26
C TYR A 198 12.74 0.97 -2.51
N THR A 199 13.01 2.11 -3.13
CA THR A 199 14.39 2.53 -3.45
C THR A 199 15.20 2.92 -2.22
N LEU A 200 14.54 3.26 -1.10
CA LEU A 200 15.18 3.77 0.11
C LEU A 200 15.50 2.69 1.17
N ILE A 201 14.92 1.49 1.05
CA ILE A 201 14.98 0.40 2.05
C ILE A 201 15.93 -0.74 1.68
#